data_AF-A0A959AFA6-F1
#
_entry.id   AF-A0A959AFA6-F1
#
_cell.length_a   1.000
_cell.length_b   1.000
_cell.length_c   1.000
_cell.angle_alpha   90.00
_cell.angle_beta   90.00
_cell.angle_gamma   90.00
#
_symmetry.space_group_name_H-M   'P 1'
#
loop_
_entity.id
_entity.type
_entity.pdbx_description
1 polymer ?
#
loop_
_entity_poly.entity_id
_entity_poly.type
_entity_poly.pdbx_seq_one_letter_code
_entity_poly.pdbx_strand_id
1 'polypeptide(L)'
;MQSTAMKYLVIFILLFTTRLHAQETREVTMTAADTARYEVQRFEGRLARLREGLEKNDISPVVGAYTNLLGDIREEIARTETRAPESPRLPSMQFILTKFDEFIFDPTKPDELKPHLERFDEFLGLMKAERGMK
;
A
#
# COMPACT_ATOMS: atom_id res chain seq x y z
N MET A 1 -36.62 -32.08 41.58
CA MET A 1 -36.17 -31.95 40.17
C MET A 1 -35.02 -30.95 40.16
N GLN A 2 -33.77 -31.44 40.15
CA GLN A 2 -32.59 -30.57 40.11
C GLN A 2 -32.33 -30.17 38.66
N SER A 3 -32.33 -28.85 38.43
CA SER A 3 -32.19 -28.22 37.12
C SER A 3 -30.85 -28.57 36.45
N THR A 4 -30.90 -29.46 35.47
CA THR A 4 -29.80 -29.81 34.56
C THR A 4 -29.33 -28.61 33.73
N ALA A 5 -30.12 -27.54 33.64
CA ALA A 5 -29.82 -26.35 32.86
C ALA A 5 -28.62 -25.54 33.40
N MET A 6 -28.38 -25.54 34.72
CA MET A 6 -27.23 -24.79 35.28
C MET A 6 -25.88 -25.49 35.08
N LYS A 7 -25.85 -26.82 34.88
CA LYS A 7 -24.58 -27.56 34.76
C LYS A 7 -23.88 -27.33 33.42
N TYR A 8 -24.64 -27.09 32.36
CA TYR A 8 -24.09 -26.84 31.03
C TYR A 8 -23.66 -25.40 30.82
N LEU A 9 -24.18 -24.44 31.61
CA LEU A 9 -23.77 -23.05 31.54
C LEU A 9 -22.29 -22.87 31.93
N VAL A 10 -21.84 -23.61 32.96
CA VAL A 10 -20.44 -23.58 33.43
C VAL A 10 -19.48 -24.17 32.39
N ILE A 11 -19.90 -25.25 31.70
CA ILE A 11 -19.13 -25.85 30.61
C ILE A 11 -19.03 -24.90 29.41
N PHE A 12 -20.11 -24.17 29.10
CA PHE A 12 -20.13 -23.20 28.01
C PHE A 12 -19.21 -22.00 28.27
N ILE A 13 -19.12 -21.53 29.52
CA ILE A 13 -18.22 -20.43 29.91
C ILE A 13 -16.75 -20.88 29.85
N LEU A 14 -16.44 -22.11 30.29
CA LEU A 14 -15.07 -22.67 30.24
C LEU A 14 -14.54 -22.83 28.80
N LEU A 15 -15.41 -23.16 27.84
CA LEU A 15 -15.00 -23.25 26.43
C LEU A 15 -14.75 -21.87 25.80
N PHE A 16 -15.45 -20.83 26.26
CA PHE A 16 -15.31 -19.48 25.70
C PHE A 16 -14.00 -18.80 26.13
N THR A 17 -13.52 -19.02 27.36
CA THR A 17 -12.27 -18.41 27.83
C THR A 17 -11.04 -18.97 27.12
N THR A 18 -11.04 -20.24 26.73
CA THR A 18 -9.92 -20.84 25.95
C THR A 18 -9.80 -20.30 24.53
N ARG A 19 -10.86 -19.73 23.95
CA ARG A 19 -10.76 -19.08 22.62
C ARG A 19 -10.21 -17.66 22.69
N LEU A 20 -10.32 -16.99 23.83
CA LEU A 20 -9.74 -15.65 24.02
C LEU A 20 -8.21 -15.70 24.24
N HIS A 21 -7.68 -16.77 24.81
CA HIS A 21 -6.22 -16.97 24.98
C HIS A 21 -5.52 -17.59 23.76
N ALA A 22 -6.26 -18.17 22.81
CA ALA A 22 -5.69 -18.71 21.56
C ALA A 22 -5.53 -17.66 20.45
N GLN A 23 -6.02 -16.43 20.67
CA GLN A 23 -5.83 -15.30 19.76
C GLN A 23 -4.60 -14.45 20.15
N GLU A 24 -3.66 -15.04 20.87
CA GLU A 24 -2.48 -14.38 21.42
C GLU A 24 -1.23 -15.18 21.05
N THR A 25 -1.07 -15.58 19.76
CA THR A 25 0.20 -16.15 19.24
C THR A 25 0.23 -16.24 17.71
N ARG A 26 -0.15 -15.15 17.04
CA ARG A 26 0.36 -14.88 15.69
C ARG A 26 0.43 -13.38 15.45
N GLU A 27 1.05 -12.67 16.39
CA GLU A 27 1.84 -11.50 15.99
C GLU A 27 2.93 -12.04 15.06
N VAL A 28 2.62 -12.11 13.77
CA VAL A 28 3.66 -12.10 12.76
C VAL A 28 4.35 -10.77 12.99
N THR A 29 5.47 -10.79 13.70
CA THR A 29 6.31 -9.61 13.90
C THR A 29 6.79 -9.22 12.51
N MET A 30 6.02 -8.38 11.80
CA MET A 30 6.41 -7.84 10.51
C MET A 30 7.71 -7.10 10.75
N THR A 31 8.78 -7.61 10.16
CA THR A 31 10.06 -6.92 10.24
C THR A 31 9.98 -5.66 9.39
N ALA A 32 10.82 -4.65 9.68
CA ALA A 32 10.90 -3.46 8.85
C ALA A 32 11.21 -3.80 7.37
N ALA A 33 11.93 -4.91 7.13
CA ALA A 33 12.19 -5.42 5.79
C ALA A 33 10.94 -6.01 5.11
N ASP A 34 10.07 -6.70 5.86
CA ASP A 34 8.80 -7.21 5.34
C ASP A 34 7.84 -6.08 4.99
N THR A 35 7.75 -5.07 5.85
CA THR A 35 7.00 -3.83 5.58
C THR A 35 7.56 -3.14 4.34
N ALA A 36 8.88 -3.04 4.24
CA ALA A 36 9.52 -2.37 3.12
C ALA A 36 9.22 -3.04 1.78
N ARG A 37 9.27 -4.38 1.76
CA ARG A 37 8.96 -5.20 0.60
C ARG A 37 7.48 -5.13 0.24
N TYR A 38 6.60 -5.20 1.23
CA TYR A 38 5.16 -5.13 1.02
C TYR A 38 4.73 -3.83 0.34
N GLU A 39 5.28 -2.69 0.78
CA GLU A 39 4.94 -1.39 0.19
C GLU A 39 5.41 -1.25 -1.26
N VAL A 40 6.61 -1.77 -1.59
CA VAL A 40 7.08 -1.82 -2.99
C VAL A 40 6.14 -2.67 -3.85
N GLN A 41 5.77 -3.87 -3.37
CA GLN A 41 4.86 -4.76 -4.09
C GLN A 41 3.46 -4.16 -4.24
N ARG A 42 2.99 -3.42 -3.23
CA ARG A 42 1.72 -2.69 -3.29
C ARG A 42 1.76 -1.61 -4.37
N PHE A 43 2.85 -0.86 -4.46
CA PHE A 43 3.06 0.15 -5.50
C PHE A 43 3.06 -0.49 -6.89
N GLU A 44 3.85 -1.56 -7.08
CA GLU A 44 3.90 -2.34 -8.33
C GLU A 44 2.52 -2.84 -8.76
N GLY A 45 1.76 -3.42 -7.83
CA GLY A 45 0.42 -3.92 -8.10
C GLY A 45 -0.57 -2.81 -8.51
N ARG A 46 -0.45 -1.62 -7.92
CA ARG A 46 -1.27 -0.45 -8.29
C ARG A 46 -0.89 0.06 -9.67
N LEU A 47 0.41 0.11 -9.99
CA LEU A 47 0.90 0.51 -11.30
C LEU A 47 0.48 -0.48 -12.40
N ALA A 48 0.48 -1.78 -12.12
CA ALA A 48 -0.04 -2.79 -13.04
C ALA A 48 -1.54 -2.59 -13.32
N ARG A 49 -2.35 -2.34 -12.29
CA ARG A 49 -3.78 -2.03 -12.46
C ARG A 49 -4.03 -0.75 -13.24
N LEU A 50 -3.17 0.27 -13.05
CA LEU A 50 -3.27 1.50 -13.82
C LEU A 50 -3.07 1.22 -15.31
N ARG A 51 -2.01 0.48 -15.67
CA ARG A 51 -1.76 0.07 -17.06
C ARG A 51 -2.90 -0.73 -17.64
N GLU A 52 -3.38 -1.74 -16.91
CA GLU A 52 -4.50 -2.56 -17.34
C GLU A 52 -5.78 -1.72 -17.56
N GLY A 53 -6.07 -0.78 -16.68
CA GLY A 53 -7.19 0.15 -16.83
C GLY A 53 -7.06 1.04 -18.06
N LEU A 54 -5.86 1.54 -18.34
CA LEU A 54 -5.56 2.35 -19.53
C LEU A 54 -5.63 1.53 -20.83
N GLU A 55 -5.23 0.27 -20.82
CA GLU A 55 -5.36 -0.63 -21.97
C GLU A 55 -6.82 -0.96 -22.27
N LYS A 56 -7.64 -1.13 -21.22
CA LYS A 56 -9.06 -1.47 -21.33
C LYS A 56 -9.98 -0.25 -21.49
N ASN A 57 -9.44 0.97 -21.45
CA ASN A 57 -10.21 2.22 -21.37
C ASN A 57 -11.26 2.21 -20.24
N ASP A 58 -10.96 1.52 -19.14
CA ASP A 58 -11.85 1.45 -17.98
C ASP A 58 -11.50 2.57 -17.00
N ILE A 59 -12.34 3.62 -16.98
CA ILE A 59 -12.05 4.87 -16.27
C ILE A 59 -12.00 4.67 -14.75
N SER A 60 -12.90 3.85 -14.19
CA SER A 60 -13.01 3.66 -12.74
C SER A 60 -11.72 3.12 -12.10
N PRO A 61 -11.13 2.00 -12.57
CA PRO A 61 -9.86 1.52 -12.06
C PRO A 61 -8.69 2.45 -12.36
N VAL A 62 -8.70 3.20 -13.47
CA VAL A 62 -7.63 4.18 -13.78
C VAL A 62 -7.60 5.28 -12.73
N VAL A 63 -8.73 5.94 -12.47
CA VAL A 63 -8.84 7.02 -11.47
C VAL A 63 -8.42 6.52 -10.09
N GLY A 64 -8.92 5.35 -9.71
CA GLY A 64 -8.61 4.73 -8.42
C GLY A 64 -7.12 4.40 -8.30
N ALA A 65 -6.51 3.78 -9.31
CA ALA A 65 -5.10 3.41 -9.29
C ALA A 65 -4.19 4.64 -9.30
N TYR A 66 -4.49 5.64 -10.14
CA TYR A 66 -3.75 6.90 -10.23
C TYR A 66 -3.71 7.64 -8.88
N THR A 67 -4.88 7.88 -8.29
CA THR A 67 -5.00 8.58 -7.00
C THR A 67 -4.21 7.87 -5.89
N ASN A 68 -4.30 6.54 -5.87
CA ASN A 68 -3.61 5.69 -4.92
C ASN A 68 -2.09 5.75 -5.08
N LEU A 69 -1.57 5.72 -6.32
CA LEU A 69 -0.14 5.85 -6.60
C LEU A 69 0.40 7.22 -6.17
N LEU A 70 -0.34 8.31 -6.42
CA LEU A 70 0.07 9.63 -5.92
C LEU A 70 0.10 9.69 -4.40
N GLY A 71 -0.82 9.00 -3.72
CA GLY A 71 -0.79 8.85 -2.27
C GLY A 71 0.48 8.12 -1.81
N ASP A 72 0.81 7.00 -2.46
CA ASP A 72 2.02 6.22 -2.14
C ASP A 72 3.30 7.04 -2.37
N ILE A 73 3.36 7.86 -3.44
CA ILE A 73 4.50 8.76 -3.72
C ILE A 73 4.69 9.75 -2.57
N ARG A 74 3.62 10.44 -2.15
CA ARG A 74 3.69 11.44 -1.08
C ARG A 74 4.07 10.81 0.25
N GLU A 75 3.53 9.63 0.56
CA GLU A 75 3.88 8.90 1.78
C GLU A 75 5.36 8.49 1.79
N GLU A 76 5.88 8.01 0.66
CA GLU A 76 7.28 7.58 0.58
C GLU A 76 8.26 8.75 0.66
N ILE A 77 7.92 9.89 0.05
CA ILE A 77 8.71 11.13 0.17
C ILE A 77 8.74 11.58 1.64
N ALA A 78 7.58 11.70 2.29
CA ALA A 78 7.51 12.12 3.69
C ALA A 78 8.29 11.18 4.63
N ARG A 79 8.23 9.87 4.35
CA ARG A 79 8.99 8.85 5.06
C ARG A 79 10.50 9.01 4.87
N THR A 80 10.93 9.26 3.63
CA THR A 80 12.34 9.46 3.28
C THR A 80 12.88 10.75 3.89
N GLU A 81 12.13 11.85 3.83
CA GLU A 81 12.45 13.12 4.49
C GLU A 81 12.66 12.93 5.99
N THR A 82 11.81 12.15 6.64
CA THR A 82 11.89 11.92 8.09
C THR A 82 13.05 10.99 8.47
N ARG A 83 13.31 9.93 7.69
CA ARG A 83 14.26 8.87 8.04
C ARG A 83 15.69 9.15 7.54
N ALA A 84 15.81 9.70 6.34
CA ALA A 84 17.06 9.91 5.61
C ALA A 84 16.97 11.23 4.81
N PRO A 85 16.93 12.39 5.49
CA PRO A 85 16.77 13.70 4.83
C PRO A 85 17.89 14.02 3.84
N GLU A 86 19.08 13.46 4.06
CA GLU A 86 20.25 13.61 3.18
C GLU A 86 20.31 12.55 2.07
N SER A 87 19.22 11.78 1.85
CA SER A 87 19.19 10.77 0.80
C SER A 87 19.41 11.44 -0.57
N PRO A 88 20.38 10.97 -1.39
CA PRO A 88 20.63 11.52 -2.72
C PRO A 88 19.45 11.29 -3.67
N ARG A 89 18.49 10.43 -3.30
CA ARG A 89 17.31 10.11 -4.12
C ARG A 89 16.13 11.04 -3.85
N LEU A 90 16.10 11.68 -2.68
CA LEU A 90 14.99 12.52 -2.27
C LEU A 90 14.69 13.66 -3.27
N PRO A 91 15.68 14.39 -3.81
CA PRO A 91 15.40 15.42 -4.83
C PRO A 91 14.74 14.86 -6.09
N SER A 92 15.13 13.66 -6.54
CA SER A 92 14.52 13.00 -7.70
C SER A 92 13.08 12.57 -7.42
N MET A 93 12.81 12.04 -6.23
CA MET A 93 11.46 11.69 -5.80
C MET A 93 10.55 12.93 -5.77
N GLN A 94 11.02 14.03 -5.17
CA GLN A 94 10.29 15.30 -5.12
C GLN A 94 10.04 15.88 -6.52
N PHE A 95 11.04 15.81 -7.42
CA PHE A 95 10.88 16.25 -8.81
C PHE A 95 9.76 15.49 -9.54
N ILE A 96 9.68 14.17 -9.36
CA ILE A 96 8.60 13.35 -9.93
C ILE A 96 7.23 13.78 -9.37
N LEU A 97 7.13 14.00 -8.06
CA LEU A 97 5.88 14.48 -7.47
C LEU A 97 5.46 15.84 -8.05
N THR A 98 6.40 16.78 -8.21
CA THR A 98 6.12 18.08 -8.85
C THR A 98 5.56 17.91 -10.26
N LYS A 99 6.10 16.97 -11.05
CA LYS A 99 5.58 16.69 -12.41
C LYS A 99 4.15 16.17 -12.39
N PHE A 100 3.78 15.38 -11.39
CA PHE A 100 2.40 14.93 -11.22
C PHE A 100 1.47 16.02 -10.68
N ASP A 101 1.95 16.91 -9.81
CA ASP A 101 1.16 18.04 -9.32
C ASP A 101 0.91 19.09 -10.42
N GLU A 102 1.85 19.24 -11.37
CA GLU A 102 1.67 20.04 -12.60
C GLU A 102 0.70 19.39 -13.60
N PHE A 103 0.55 18.07 -13.56
CA PHE A 103 -0.34 17.31 -14.45
C PHE A 103 -1.75 17.22 -13.88
N ILE A 104 -2.68 17.93 -14.50
CA ILE A 104 -4.11 17.84 -14.16
C ILE A 104 -4.70 16.64 -14.89
N PHE A 105 -4.87 15.54 -14.17
CA PHE A 105 -5.47 14.34 -14.73
C PHE A 105 -6.97 14.57 -15.05
N ASP A 106 -7.33 14.41 -16.32
CA ASP A 106 -8.71 14.42 -16.81
C ASP A 106 -9.23 12.97 -16.99
N PRO A 107 -10.16 12.49 -16.13
CA PRO A 107 -10.73 11.16 -16.24
C PRO A 107 -11.47 10.89 -17.55
N THR A 108 -11.88 11.94 -18.27
CA THR A 108 -12.55 11.81 -19.58
C THR A 108 -11.57 11.55 -20.71
N LYS A 109 -10.27 11.74 -20.46
CA LYS A 109 -9.17 11.52 -21.41
C LYS A 109 -8.05 10.70 -20.77
N PRO A 110 -8.32 9.45 -20.38
CA PRO A 110 -7.35 8.63 -19.66
C PRO A 110 -6.05 8.40 -20.44
N ASP A 111 -6.09 8.45 -21.78
CA ASP A 111 -4.92 8.33 -22.64
C ASP A 111 -3.87 9.42 -22.42
N GLU A 112 -4.25 10.60 -21.95
CA GLU A 112 -3.32 11.69 -21.63
C GLU A 112 -2.37 11.31 -20.48
N LEU A 113 -2.70 10.28 -19.67
CA LEU A 113 -1.85 9.77 -18.61
C LEU A 113 -0.73 8.84 -19.13
N LYS A 114 -0.87 8.24 -20.31
CA LYS A 114 0.10 7.25 -20.85
C LYS A 114 1.55 7.78 -20.89
N PRO A 115 1.82 9.02 -21.35
CA PRO A 115 3.17 9.58 -21.35
C PRO A 115 3.79 9.71 -19.95
N HIS A 116 2.96 9.75 -18.89
CA HIS A 116 3.42 9.92 -17.52
C HIS A 116 3.69 8.58 -16.81
N LEU A 117 3.39 7.43 -17.45
CA LEU A 117 3.65 6.11 -16.86
C LEU A 117 5.13 5.88 -16.55
N GLU A 118 6.03 6.42 -17.38
CA GLU A 118 7.48 6.33 -17.17
C GLU A 118 7.90 6.92 -15.81
N ARG A 119 7.16 7.91 -15.30
CA ARG A 119 7.45 8.58 -14.03
C ARG A 119 7.09 7.72 -12.83
N PHE A 120 6.03 6.91 -12.96
CA PHE A 120 5.74 5.89 -11.94
C PHE A 120 6.80 4.79 -11.92
N ASP A 121 7.33 4.39 -13.07
CA ASP A 121 8.44 3.42 -13.15
C ASP A 121 9.72 3.99 -12.55
N GLU A 122 10.05 5.24 -12.88
CA GLU A 122 11.19 5.95 -12.31
C GLU A 122 11.08 6.03 -10.78
N PHE A 123 9.91 6.39 -10.27
CA PHE A 123 9.65 6.43 -8.83
C PHE A 123 9.79 5.06 -8.17
N LEU A 124 9.25 4.01 -8.78
CA LEU A 124 9.40 2.64 -8.28
C LEU A 124 10.88 2.24 -8.20
N GLY A 125 11.69 2.60 -9.19
CA GLY A 125 13.14 2.38 -9.18
C GLY A 125 13.82 3.09 -8.00
N LEU A 126 13.45 4.35 -7.75
CA LEU A 126 13.96 5.11 -6.61
C LEU A 126 13.57 4.48 -5.27
N MET A 127 12.30 4.07 -5.13
CA MET A 127 11.79 3.41 -3.93
C MET A 127 12.53 2.10 -3.64
N LYS A 128 12.76 1.27 -4.66
CA LYS A 128 13.55 0.03 -4.53
C LYS A 128 14.98 0.32 -4.10
N ALA A 129 15.63 1.29 -4.75
CA ALA A 129 17.01 1.65 -4.45
C ALA A 129 17.18 2.23 -3.04
N GLU A 130 16.23 3.02 -2.56
CA GLU A 130 16.22 3.55 -1.18
C GLU A 130 16.07 2.43 -0.14
N ARG A 131 15.38 1.34 -0.51
CA ARG A 131 15.13 0.18 0.36
C ARG A 131 16.15 -0.95 0.18
N GLY A 132 17.16 -0.76 -0.67
CA GLY A 132 18.17 -1.80 -0.97
C GLY A 132 17.60 -3.01 -1.71
N MET A 133 16.50 -2.85 -2.43
CA MET A 133 15.83 -3.89 -3.21
C MET A 133 16.31 -3.88 -4.66
N LYS A 134 16.39 -5.06 -5.27
CA LYS A 134 16.73 -5.25 -6.69
C LYS A 134 15.47 -5.26 -7.56
#